data_AF-A0A8T7CGZ1-F1
#
_entry.id   AF-A0A8T7CGZ1-F1
#
_cell.length_a   1.000
_cell.length_b   1.000
_cell.length_c   1.000
_cell.angle_alpha   90.00
_cell.angle_beta   90.00
_cell.angle_gamma   90.00
#
_symmetry.space_group_name_H-M   'P 1'
#
loop_
_entity.id
_entity.type
_entity.pdbx_description
1 polymer ?
#
loop_
_entity_poly.entity_id
_entity_poly.type
_entity_poly.pdbx_seq_one_letter_code
_entity_poly.pdbx_strand_id
1 'polypeptide(L)' 'MELVIFTLNGIVVYFLSDWILRLIERKRGAVLPQRQVVFFVVFLSLILLSFQMLRRLFA' A
#
# COMPACT_ATOMS: atom_id res chain seq x y z
N MET A 1 9.40 14.05 -15.31
CA MET A 1 10.04 13.35 -14.16
C MET A 1 9.01 12.97 -13.10
N GLU A 2 8.00 13.79 -12.84
CA GLU A 2 6.97 13.56 -11.81
C GLU A 2 6.14 12.29 -12.04
N LEU A 3 5.73 12.00 -13.28
CA LEU A 3 5.01 10.75 -13.62
C LEU A 3 5.77 9.48 -13.21
N VAL A 4 7.10 9.49 -13.36
CA VAL A 4 7.96 8.36 -12.97
C VAL A 4 7.97 8.21 -11.44
N ILE A 5 8.07 9.33 -10.70
CA ILE A 5 8.05 9.34 -9.23
C ILE A 5 6.70 8.85 -8.71
N PHE A 6 5.58 9.32 -9.28
CA PHE A 6 4.25 8.88 -8.90
C PHE A 6 4.01 7.40 -9.21
N THR A 7 4.52 6.92 -10.34
CA THR A 7 4.42 5.50 -10.72
C THR A 7 5.24 4.62 -9.77
N LEU A 8 6.50 5.01 -9.49
CA LEU A 8 7.34 4.32 -8.51
C LEU A 8 6.70 4.31 -7.13
N ASN A 9 6.10 5.42 -6.71
CA ASN A 9 5.38 5.48 -5.45
C ASN A 9 4.22 4.48 -5.39
N GLY A 10 3.40 4.39 -6.45
CA GLY A 10 2.34 3.40 -6.56
C GLY A 10 2.87 1.97 -6.44
N ILE A 11 3.99 1.67 -7.10
CA ILE A 11 4.66 0.37 -6.99
C ILE A 11 5.10 0.10 -5.55
N VAL A 12 5.80 1.04 -4.92
CA VAL A 12 6.26 0.90 -3.52
C VAL A 12 5.08 0.65 -2.58
N VAL A 13 3.98 1.41 -2.73
CA VAL A 13 2.77 1.23 -1.93
C VAL A 13 2.13 -0.13 -2.16
N TYR A 14 2.09 -0.62 -3.41
CA TYR A 14 1.60 -1.96 -3.73
C TYR A 14 2.39 -3.04 -2.99
N PHE A 15 3.73 -2.98 -3.06
CA PHE A 15 4.60 -3.94 -2.38
C PHE A 15 4.47 -3.87 -0.86
N LEU A 16 4.38 -2.66 -0.29
CA LEU A 16 4.14 -2.46 1.15
C LEU A 16 2.80 -3.06 1.59
N SER A 17 1.75 -2.85 0.80
CA SER A 17 0.41 -3.37 1.09
C SER A 17 0.41 -4.90 1.13
N ASP A 18 1.03 -5.55 0.14
CA ASP A 18 1.13 -7.01 0.09
C ASP A 18 2.01 -7.56 1.23
N TRP A 19 3.06 -6.84 1.61
CA TRP A 19 3.88 -7.21 2.76
C TRP A 19 3.11 -7.14 4.08
N ILE A 20 2.33 -6.07 4.30
CA ILE A 20 1.48 -5.92 5.49
C ILE A 20 0.46 -7.05 5.57
N LEU A 21 -0.18 -7.41 4.46
CA LEU A 21 -1.12 -8.53 4.44
C LEU A 21 -0.44 -9.85 4.81
N ARG A 22 0.73 -10.14 4.22
CA ARG A 22 1.49 -11.34 4.56
C ARG A 22 1.91 -11.36 6.03
N LEU A 23 2.23 -10.19 6.61
CA LEU A 23 2.53 -10.08 8.03
C LEU A 23 1.31 -10.43 8.91
N ILE A 24 0.12 -9.95 8.51
CA ILE A 24 -1.14 -10.25 9.20
C ILE A 24 -1.47 -11.74 9.10
N GLU A 25 -1.33 -12.34 7.92
CA GLU A 25 -1.58 -13.76 7.69
C GLU A 25 -0.62 -14.65 8.49
N ARG A 26 0.67 -14.27 8.55
CA ARG A 26 1.66 -14.96 9.40
C ARG A 26 1.30 -14.90 10.87
N LYS A 27 0.85 -13.74 11.37
CA LYS A 27 0.42 -13.61 12.77
C LYS A 27 -0.86 -14.38 13.07
N ARG A 28 -1.78 -14.47 12.11
CA ARG A 28 -3.05 -15.20 12.26
C ARG A 28 -2.88 -16.72 12.12
N GLY A 29 -1.81 -17.17 11.46
CA GLY A 29 -1.59 -18.59 11.15
C GLY A 29 -2.54 -19.14 10.07
N ALA A 30 -3.28 -18.26 9.38
CA ALA A 30 -4.24 -18.63 8.36
C ALA A 30 -4.35 -17.53 7.30
N VAL A 31 -4.64 -17.94 6.06
CA VAL A 31 -4.88 -17.03 4.93
C VAL A 31 -6.16 -16.23 5.18
N LEU A 32 -6.16 -14.95 4.80
CA LEU A 32 -7.36 -14.12 4.96
C LEU A 32 -8.47 -14.57 3.98
N PRO A 33 -9.70 -14.89 4.46
CA PRO A 33 -10.78 -15.34 3.58
C PRO A 33 -11.17 -14.29 2.53
N GLN A 34 -11.13 -12.99 2.88
CA GLN A 34 -11.28 -11.87 1.94
C GLN A 34 -9.97 -11.11 1.72
N ARG A 35 -8.87 -11.82 1.44
CA ARG A 35 -7.53 -11.22 1.21
C ARG A 35 -7.56 -10.07 0.21
N GLN A 36 -8.32 -10.19 -0.88
CA GLN A 36 -8.43 -9.13 -1.90
C GLN A 36 -9.09 -7.84 -1.36
N VAL A 37 -10.15 -7.96 -0.56
CA VAL A 37 -10.84 -6.80 0.02
C VAL A 37 -9.93 -6.11 1.04
N VAL A 38 -9.27 -6.90 1.89
CA VAL A 38 -8.31 -6.37 2.86
C VAL A 38 -7.14 -5.70 2.16
N PHE A 39 -6.64 -6.30 1.07
CA PHE A 39 -5.58 -5.73 0.24
C PHE A 39 -6.01 -4.37 -0.31
N PHE A 40 -7.21 -4.29 -0.88
CA PHE A 40 -7.74 -3.04 -1.42
C PHE A 40 -7.83 -1.95 -0.35
N VAL A 41 -8.37 -2.26 0.84
CA VAL A 41 -8.50 -1.28 1.92
C VAL A 41 -7.13 -0.79 2.42
N VAL A 42 -6.17 -1.70 2.59
CA VAL A 42 -4.81 -1.37 3.02
C VAL A 42 -4.11 -0.53 1.95
N PHE A 43 -4.16 -0.96 0.68
CA PHE A 43 -3.57 -0.25 -0.45
C PHE A 43 -4.16 1.14 -0.64
N LEU A 44 -5.49 1.26 -0.59
CA LEU A 44 -6.17 2.54 -0.71
C LEU A 44 -5.78 3.50 0.41
N SER A 45 -5.70 3.01 1.64
CA SER A 45 -5.30 3.82 2.79
C SER A 45 -3.85 4.31 2.64
N LEU A 46 -2.93 3.41 2.27
CA LEU A 46 -1.51 3.74 2.08
C LEU A 46 -1.28 4.68 0.91
N ILE A 47 -1.98 4.50 -0.21
CA ILE A 47 -1.76 5.33 -1.39
C ILE A 47 -2.23 6.76 -1.15
N LEU A 48 -3.38 6.93 -0.47
CA LEU A 48 -3.88 8.25 -0.08
C LEU A 48 -2.91 8.97 0.86
N LEU A 49 -2.40 8.26 1.88
CA LEU A 49 -1.38 8.79 2.79
C LEU A 49 -0.09 9.14 2.05
N SER A 50 0.34 8.28 1.14
CA SER A 50 1.57 8.48 0.39
C SER A 50 1.49 9.69 -0.54
N PHE A 51 0.38 9.88 -1.26
CA PHE A 51 0.16 11.08 -2.07
C PHE A 51 0.08 12.34 -1.21
N GLN A 52 -0.51 12.27 -0.01
CA GLN A 52 -0.53 13.40 0.90
C GLN A 52 0.89 13.76 1.39
N MET A 53 1.73 12.76 1.69
CA MET A 53 3.13 12.97 2.06
C MET A 53 3.94 13.58 0.91
N LEU A 54 3.81 13.03 -0.29
CA LEU A 54 4.42 13.59 -1.50
C LEU A 54 4.01 15.05 -1.68
N ARG A 55 2.73 15.36 -1.55
CA ARG A 55 2.23 16.74 -1.68
C ARG A 55 2.83 17.68 -0.63
N ARG A 56 3.08 17.23 0.60
CA ARG A 56 3.75 18.05 1.63
C ARG A 56 5.24 18.23 1.38
N LEU A 57 5.89 17.23 0.79
CA LEU A 57 7.32 17.26 0.46
C LEU A 57 7.62 18.13 -0.78
N PHE A 58 6.68 18.19 -1.72
CA PHE A 58 6.78 18.94 -2.96
C PHE A 58 6.00 20.28 -2.95
N ALA A 59 5.35 20.62 -1.83
CA ALA A 59 4.73 21.93 -1.59
C ALA A 59 5.70 22.88 -0.88
#